data_AF-A0A8T4CIV5-F1
#
_entry.id   AF-A0A8T4CIV5-F1
#
_cell.length_a   1.000
_cell.length_b   1.000
_cell.length_c   1.000
_cell.angle_alpha   90.00
_cell.angle_beta   90.00
_cell.angle_gamma   90.00
#
_symmetry.space_group_name_H-M   'P 1'
#
loop_
_entity.id
_entity.type
_entity.pdbx_description
1 polymer ?
#
loop_
_entity_poly.entity_id
_entity_poly.type
_entity_poly.pdbx_seq_one_letter_code
_entity_poly.pdbx_strand_id
1 'polypeptide(L)' 'MLGISIPPFDMIWLLEQIQDLVIREAYDPQKIVDEIKENSVLYELGEITREEHEKIYVELMEKLK' A
#
# COMPACT_ATOMS: atom_id res chain seq x y z
N MET A 1 9.15 32.78 -21.85
CA MET A 1 10.42 32.28 -21.31
C MET A 1 10.61 30.87 -21.84
N LEU A 2 11.54 30.67 -22.77
CA LEU A 2 11.87 29.33 -23.28
C LEU A 2 12.63 28.61 -22.16
N GLY A 3 11.92 27.80 -21.37
CA GLY A 3 12.54 26.92 -20.40
C GLY A 3 13.40 25.92 -21.14
N ILE A 4 14.70 26.00 -20.94
CA ILE A 4 15.65 25.06 -21.53
C ILE A 4 15.41 23.71 -20.82
N SER A 5 14.70 22.81 -21.48
CA SER A 5 14.64 21.39 -21.12
C SER A 5 16.06 20.84 -21.30
N ILE A 6 16.70 20.45 -20.20
CA ILE A 6 18.03 19.84 -20.22
C ILE A 6 17.77 18.33 -20.31
N PRO A 7 17.92 17.70 -21.50
CA PRO A 7 17.35 16.39 -21.78
C PRO A 7 17.74 15.27 -20.79
N PRO A 8 18.98 15.22 -20.25
CA PRO A 8 19.34 14.24 -19.23
C PRO A 8 18.62 14.44 -17.89
N PHE A 9 18.34 15.68 -17.50
CA PHE A 9 17.76 16.04 -16.21
C PHE A 9 16.26 15.76 -16.19
N ASP A 10 15.58 16.01 -17.31
CA ASP A 10 14.15 15.73 -17.47
C ASP A 10 13.84 14.23 -17.42
N MET A 11 14.77 13.38 -17.88
CA MET A 11 14.62 11.92 -17.78
C MET A 11 14.79 11.41 -16.35
N ILE A 12 15.72 11.96 -15.57
CA ILE A 12 15.90 11.61 -14.15
C ILE A 12 14.66 12.02 -13.36
N TRP A 13 14.18 13.25 -13.57
CA TRP A 13 12.96 13.74 -12.94
C TRP A 13 11.73 12.88 -13.29
N LEU A 14 11.58 12.48 -14.56
CA LEU A 14 10.50 11.60 -14.99
C LEU A 14 10.58 10.22 -14.34
N LEU A 15 11.79 9.64 -14.21
CA LEU A 15 12.01 8.37 -13.53
C LEU A 15 11.65 8.45 -12.03
N GLU A 16 12.01 9.54 -11.36
CA GLU A 16 11.62 9.79 -9.96
C GLU A 16 10.10 9.88 -9.83
N GLN A 17 9.40 10.55 -10.76
CA GLN A 17 7.94 10.63 -10.73
C GLN A 17 7.27 9.27 -10.98
N ILE A 18 7.81 8.46 -11.90
CA ILE A 18 7.31 7.09 -12.13
C ILE A 18 7.58 6.22 -10.89
N GLN A 19 8.75 6.33 -10.28
CA GLN A 19 9.09 5.61 -9.06
C GLN A 19 8.18 6.01 -7.90
N ASP A 20 7.94 7.31 -7.70
CA ASP A 20 7.02 7.83 -6.69
C ASP A 20 5.58 7.36 -6.93
N LEU A 21 5.13 7.33 -8.19
CA LEU A 21 3.81 6.82 -8.55
C LEU A 21 3.70 5.32 -8.26
N VAL A 22 4.71 4.53 -8.65
CA VAL A 22 4.75 3.09 -8.38
C VAL A 22 4.84 2.82 -6.88
N ILE A 23 5.58 3.61 -6.11
CA ILE A 23 5.62 3.48 -4.65
C ILE A 23 4.24 3.81 -4.05
N ARG A 24 3.56 4.86 -4.54
CA ARG A 24 2.21 5.23 -4.09
C ARG A 24 1.12 4.24 -4.51
N GLU A 25 1.26 3.58 -5.65
CA GLU A 25 0.30 2.57 -6.14
C GLU A 25 0.62 1.16 -5.59
N ALA A 26 1.89 0.80 -5.42
CA ALA A 26 2.30 -0.52 -4.95
C ALA A 26 2.26 -0.62 -3.42
N TYR A 27 2.52 0.48 -2.72
CA TYR A 27 2.27 0.60 -1.29
C TYR A 27 0.87 1.20 -1.14
N ASP A 28 -0.14 0.31 -1.09
CA ASP A 28 -1.52 0.70 -0.91
C ASP A 28 -1.98 0.39 0.53
N PRO A 29 -1.79 1.32 1.49
CA PRO A 29 -2.37 1.23 2.82
C PRO A 29 -3.87 0.97 2.80
N GLN A 30 -4.59 1.42 1.75
CA GLN A 30 -6.04 1.21 1.63
C GLN A 30 -6.35 -0.28 1.48
N LYS A 31 -5.55 -1.00 0.70
CA LYS A 31 -5.67 -2.45 0.56
C LYS A 31 -5.48 -3.19 1.88
N ILE A 32 -4.48 -2.81 2.67
CA ILE A 32 -4.25 -3.43 3.99
C ILE A 32 -5.41 -3.10 4.95
N VAL A 33 -5.92 -1.87 4.92
CA VAL A 33 -7.12 -1.48 5.69
C VAL A 33 -8.35 -2.30 5.28
N ASP A 34 -8.51 -2.61 4.01
CA ASP A 34 -9.63 -3.42 3.53
C ASP A 34 -9.46 -4.91 3.90
N GLU A 35 -8.24 -5.45 3.84
CA GLU A 35 -7.91 -6.79 4.36
C GLU A 35 -8.18 -6.90 5.88
N ILE A 36 -7.93 -5.84 6.67
CA ILE A 36 -8.27 -5.81 8.10
C ILE A 36 -9.78 -5.91 8.31
N LYS A 37 -10.58 -5.17 7.52
CA LYS A 37 -12.05 -5.23 7.60
C LYS A 37 -12.58 -6.61 7.23
N GLU A 38 -12.05 -7.21 6.17
CA GLU A 38 -12.42 -8.56 5.74
C GLU A 38 -12.12 -9.59 6.84
N ASN A 39 -10.94 -9.54 7.46
CA ASN A 39 -10.59 -10.39 8.59
C ASN A 39 -11.58 -10.25 9.76
N SER A 40 -11.99 -9.03 10.12
CA SER A 40 -13.00 -8.80 11.16
C SER A 40 -14.38 -9.35 10.78
N VAL A 41 -14.81 -9.21 9.52
CA VAL A 41 -16.07 -9.79 9.03
C VAL A 41 -16.06 -11.32 9.13
N LEU A 42 -14.96 -11.97 8.71
CA LEU A 42 -14.83 -13.43 8.81
C LEU A 42 -14.94 -13.92 10.26
N TYR A 43 -14.38 -13.18 11.20
CA TYR A 43 -14.50 -13.48 12.62
C TYR A 43 -15.94 -13.30 13.13
N GLU A 44 -16.60 -12.19 12.76
CA GLU A 44 -18.00 -11.92 13.13
C GLU A 44 -18.98 -12.97 12.59
N LEU A 45 -18.72 -13.50 11.40
CA LEU A 45 -19.48 -14.60 10.80
C LEU A 45 -19.17 -15.97 11.43
N GLY A 46 -18.14 -16.06 12.26
CA GLY A 46 -17.68 -17.31 12.86
C GLY A 46 -16.97 -18.24 11.87
N GLU A 47 -16.51 -17.70 10.74
CA GLU A 47 -15.77 -18.47 9.72
C GLU A 47 -14.30 -18.72 10.13
N ILE A 48 -13.75 -17.85 10.98
CA ILE A 48 -12.41 -18.02 11.57
C ILE A 48 -12.47 -17.94 13.09
N THR A 49 -11.51 -18.58 13.75
CA THR A 49 -11.36 -18.54 15.21
C THR A 49 -10.77 -17.21 15.66
N ARG A 50 -10.88 -16.94 16.97
CA ARG A 50 -10.30 -15.73 17.57
C ARG A 50 -8.78 -15.70 17.41
N GLU A 51 -8.13 -16.84 17.59
CA GLU A 51 -6.67 -16.98 17.47
C GLU A 51 -6.20 -16.70 16.04
N GLU A 52 -6.95 -17.17 15.03
CA GLU A 52 -6.67 -16.88 13.62
C GLU A 52 -6.87 -15.39 13.30
N HIS A 53 -7.98 -14.80 13.76
CA HIS A 53 -8.25 -13.38 13.60
C HIS A 53 -7.14 -12.51 14.19
N GLU A 54 -6.73 -12.77 15.44
CA GLU A 54 -5.68 -12.02 16.14
C GLU A 54 -4.33 -12.16 15.42
N LYS A 55 -3.98 -13.35 14.95
CA LYS A 55 -2.74 -13.57 14.19
C LYS A 55 -2.71 -12.77 12.89
N ILE A 56 -3.77 -12.87 12.07
CA ILE A 56 -3.86 -12.16 10.79
C ILE A 56 -3.87 -10.65 11.02
N TYR A 57 -4.58 -10.18 12.05
CA TYR A 57 -4.63 -8.76 12.40
C TYR A 57 -3.25 -8.20 12.75
N VAL A 58 -2.44 -8.92 13.53
CA VAL A 58 -1.07 -8.50 13.86
C VAL A 58 -0.19 -8.42 12.61
N GLU A 59 -0.25 -9.42 11.72
CA GLU A 59 0.50 -9.43 10.47
C GLU A 59 0.12 -8.26 9.54
N LEU A 60 -1.16 -7.91 9.46
CA LEU A 60 -1.63 -6.76 8.68
C LEU A 60 -1.22 -5.42 9.30
N MET A 61 -1.26 -5.31 10.63
CA MET A 61 -0.79 -4.12 11.34
C MET A 61 0.72 -3.91 11.23
N GLU A 62 1.52 -4.99 11.15
CA GLU A 62 2.95 -4.90 10.87
C GLU A 62 3.24 -4.39 9.46
N LYS A 63 2.41 -4.73 8.47
CA LYS A 63 2.53 -4.21 7.09
C LYS A 63 2.13 -2.74 6.95
N LEU A 64 1.38 -2.18 7.89
CA LEU A 64 1.03 -0.75 7.93
C LEU A 64 2.10 0.14 8.58
N LYS A 65 3.12 -0.45 9.21
CA LYS A 65 4.21 0.26 9.90
C LYS A 65 5.33 0.65 8.94
#